data_AF-A0A6V8EV88-F1
#
_entry.id   AF-A0A6V8EV88-F1
#
_cell.length_a   1.000
_cell.length_b   1.000
_cell.length_c   1.000
_cell.angle_alpha   90.00
_cell.angle_beta   90.00
_cell.angle_gamma   90.00
#
_symmetry.space_group_name_H-M   'P 1'
#
loop_
_entity.id
_entity.type
_entity.pdbx_description
1 polymer ?
#
loop_
_entity_poly.entity_id
_entity_poly.type
_entity_poly.pdbx_seq_one_letter_code
_entity_poly.pdbx_strand_id
1 'polypeptide(L)' 'MAFRDLLGGAIRHSDAISVNHGILDASQLGGHVATVFENISECPGHRAAANVLVRERLCEAFSIDPGELI' A
#
# COMPACT_ATOMS: atom_id res chain seq x y z
N MET A 1 -6.71 11.63 11.45
CA MET A 1 -6.35 10.67 10.40
C MET A 1 -5.15 11.22 9.65
N ALA A 2 -3.97 10.65 9.87
CA ALA A 2 -2.79 10.86 9.06
C ALA A 2 -2.64 9.70 8.07
N PHE A 3 -1.82 9.86 7.02
CA PHE A 3 -1.55 8.79 6.05
C PHE A 3 -1.15 7.45 6.69
N ARG A 4 -0.44 7.48 7.82
CA ARG A 4 -0.02 6.28 8.55
C ARG A 4 -1.18 5.47 9.10
N ASP A 5 -2.30 6.11 9.44
CA ASP A 5 -3.49 5.42 9.94
C ASP A 5 -4.11 4.55 8.82
N LEU A 6 -3.99 4.98 7.56
CA LEU A 6 -4.46 4.24 6.38
C LEU A 6 -3.62 2.99 6.07
N LEU A 7 -2.41 2.88 6.64
CA LEU A 7 -1.56 1.68 6.50
C LEU A 7 -2.00 0.54 7.42
N GLY A 8 -2.99 0.76 8.29
CA GLY A 8 -3.59 -0.29 9.12
C GLY A 8 -4.07 -1.46 8.26
N GLY A 9 -3.64 -2.67 8.59
CA GLY A 9 -4.00 -3.89 7.86
C GLY A 9 -3.36 -4.05 6.48
N ALA A 10 -2.36 -3.23 6.12
CA ALA A 10 -1.55 -3.47 4.92
C ALA A 10 -0.54 -4.62 5.14
N ILE A 11 -0.33 -5.44 4.11
CA ILE A 11 0.70 -6.49 4.11
C ILE A 11 2.08 -5.86 4.18
N ARG A 12 3.01 -6.51 4.86
CA ARG A 12 4.42 -6.07 4.97
C ARG A 12 5.29 -6.96 4.11
N HIS A 13 5.95 -6.38 3.11
CA HIS A 13 6.90 -7.06 2.26
C HIS A 13 8.32 -6.65 2.68
N SER A 14 9.00 -7.56 3.36
CA SER A 14 10.34 -7.35 3.94
C SER A 14 11.49 -7.68 3.00
N ASP A 15 11.24 -8.47 1.95
CA ASP A 15 12.27 -8.81 0.97
C ASP A 15 12.66 -7.59 0.14
N ALA A 16 13.94 -7.56 -0.26
CA ALA A 16 14.49 -6.46 -1.07
C ALA A 16 13.76 -6.38 -2.41
N ILE A 17 13.28 -5.18 -2.74
CA ILE A 17 12.54 -4.93 -3.97
C ILE A 17 13.09 -3.72 -4.71
N SER A 18 13.11 -3.80 -6.04
CA SER A 18 13.53 -2.69 -6.89
C SER A 18 12.37 -1.74 -7.15
N VAL A 19 12.67 -0.44 -7.20
CA VAL A 19 11.72 0.57 -7.74
C VAL A 19 11.53 0.44 -9.24
N ASN A 20 12.47 -0.19 -9.94
CA ASN A 20 12.35 -0.47 -11.37
C ASN A 20 11.46 -1.70 -11.58
N HIS A 21 10.16 -1.44 -11.75
CA HIS A 21 9.07 -2.41 -11.95
C HIS A 21 8.82 -3.41 -10.81
N GLY A 22 9.76 -3.67 -9.90
CA GLY A 22 9.59 -4.66 -8.84
C GLY A 22 8.32 -4.45 -7.99
N ILE A 23 8.08 -3.22 -7.54
CA ILE A 23 6.85 -2.87 -6.78
C ILE A 23 5.58 -3.14 -7.61
N LEU A 24 5.59 -2.81 -8.90
CA LEU A 24 4.45 -3.02 -9.80
C LEU A 24 4.19 -4.52 -10.01
N ASP A 25 5.23 -5.29 -10.29
CA ASP A 25 5.14 -6.73 -10.54
C ASP A 25 4.66 -7.47 -9.29
N ALA A 26 5.21 -7.14 -8.12
CA ALA A 26 4.76 -7.68 -6.85
C ALA A 26 3.30 -7.31 -6.53
N SER A 27 2.90 -6.07 -6.86
CA SER A 27 1.51 -5.62 -6.73
C SER A 27 0.58 -6.43 -7.63
N GLN A 28 0.94 -6.66 -8.89
CA GLN A 28 0.14 -7.45 -9.83
C GLN A 28 0.01 -8.92 -9.39
N LEU A 29 1.12 -9.55 -9.00
CA LEU A 29 1.13 -10.94 -8.50
C LEU A 29 0.32 -11.10 -7.21
N GLY A 30 0.35 -10.08 -6.35
CA GLY A 30 -0.40 -10.05 -5.09
C GLY A 30 -1.85 -9.56 -5.21
N GLY A 31 -2.38 -9.34 -6.42
CA GLY A 31 -3.77 -8.92 -6.62
C GLY A 31 -4.07 -7.50 -6.16
N HIS A 32 -3.07 -6.61 -6.20
CA HIS A 32 -3.18 -5.20 -5.80
C HIS A 32 -3.62 -4.98 -4.36
N VAL A 33 -3.29 -5.91 -3.45
CA VAL A 33 -3.54 -5.72 -2.02
C VAL A 33 -2.66 -4.61 -1.45
N ALA A 34 -3.20 -3.83 -0.50
CA ALA A 34 -2.44 -2.78 0.19
C ALA A 34 -1.18 -3.36 0.83
N THR A 35 -0.02 -2.87 0.40
CA THR A 35 1.28 -3.43 0.79
C THR A 35 2.28 -2.33 1.11
N VAL A 36 3.04 -2.54 2.19
CA VAL A 36 4.18 -1.72 2.59
C VAL A 36 5.46 -2.51 2.30
N PHE A 37 6.26 -1.99 1.37
CA PHE A 37 7.58 -2.51 1.03
C PHE A 37 8.61 -1.86 1.95
N GLU A 38 9.24 -2.68 2.79
CA GLU A 38 10.11 -2.19 3.87
C GLU A 38 11.59 -2.08 3.46
N ASN A 39 11.97 -2.73 2.36
CA ASN A 39 13.35 -2.79 1.91
C ASN A 39 13.46 -2.49 0.41
N ILE A 40 13.81 -1.24 0.07
CA ILE A 40 13.96 -0.79 -1.31
C ILE A 40 15.45 -0.79 -1.69
N SER A 41 15.80 -1.57 -2.71
CA SER A 41 17.19 -1.80 -3.12
C SER A 41 17.93 -0.50 -3.49
N GLU A 42 17.26 0.40 -4.20
CA GLU A 42 17.87 1.65 -4.68
C GLU A 42 17.90 2.77 -3.63
N CYS A 43 17.16 2.64 -2.52
CA CYS A 43 17.09 3.66 -1.47
C CYS A 43 17.03 3.04 -0.05
N PRO A 44 18.16 2.58 0.50
CA PRO A 44 18.23 2.02 1.85
C PRO A 44 17.61 2.94 2.91
N GLY A 45 16.87 2.34 3.84
CA GLY A 45 16.16 3.05 4.91
C GLY A 45 14.81 3.67 4.50
N HIS A 46 14.50 3.73 3.20
CA HIS A 46 13.19 4.17 2.71
C HIS A 46 12.23 3.00 2.62
N ARG A 47 10.94 3.33 2.63
CA ARG A 47 9.83 2.39 2.48
C ARG A 47 8.85 2.94 1.47
N ALA A 48 8.17 2.05 0.76
CA ALA A 48 7.10 2.41 -0.16
C ALA A 48 5.79 1.77 0.29
N ALA A 49 4.67 2.45 0.08
CA ALA A 49 3.34 1.88 0.28
C ALA A 49 2.59 1.94 -1.04
N ALA A 50 1.97 0.83 -1.43
CA ALA A 50 1.16 0.71 -2.65
C ALA A 50 -0.25 0.24 -2.31
N ASN A 51 -1.20 0.57 -3.19
CA ASN A 51 -2.59 0.14 -3.13
C ASN A 51 -3.32 0.52 -1.81
N VAL A 52 -2.91 1.62 -1.19
CA VAL A 52 -3.48 2.10 0.08
C VAL A 52 -4.77 2.90 -0.15
N LEU A 53 -4.79 3.75 -1.19
CA LEU A 53 -5.87 4.70 -1.46
C LEU A 53 -6.90 4.12 -2.44
N VAL A 54 -7.40 2.92 -2.14
CA VAL A 54 -8.47 2.26 -2.92
C VAL A 54 -9.82 2.56 -2.25
N ARG A 55 -10.85 2.82 -3.04
CA ARG A 55 -12.19 3.25 -2.56
C ARG A 55 -12.71 2.39 -1.41
N GLU A 56 -12.66 1.07 -1.53
CA GLU A 56 -13.11 0.13 -0.51
C GLU A 56 -12.41 0.36 0.83
N ARG A 57 -11.06 0.45 0.82
CA ARG A 57 -10.27 0.69 2.02
C ARG A 57 -10.50 2.08 2.60
N LEU A 58 -10.72 3.09 1.77
CA LEU A 58 -11.03 4.44 2.23
C LEU A 58 -12.40 4.47 2.92
N CYS A 59 -13.38 3.76 2.37
CA CYS A 59 -14.71 3.61 2.97
C CYS A 59 -14.62 2.90 4.33
N GLU A 60 -13.88 1.79 4.41
CA GLU A 60 -13.61 1.08 5.66
C GLU A 60 -12.91 1.98 6.69
N ALA A 61 -11.83 2.66 6.29
CA ALA A 61 -11.04 3.49 7.18
C ALA A 61 -11.80 4.72 7.71
N PHE A 62 -12.75 5.25 6.94
CA PHE A 62 -13.61 6.36 7.35
C PHE A 62 -14.95 5.91 7.95
N SER A 63 -15.27 4.61 7.91
CA SER A 63 -16.56 4.06 8.32
C SER A 63 -17.74 4.72 7.58
N ILE A 64 -17.61 4.87 6.26
CA ILE A 64 -18.62 5.45 5.36
C ILE A 64 -18.96 4.51 4.22
N ASP A 65 -20.09 4.73 3.56
CA ASP A 65 -20.47 4.00 2.35
C ASP A 65 -19.77 4.56 1.09
N PRO A 66 -19.58 3.74 0.03
CA PRO A 66 -18.96 4.20 -1.23
C PRO A 66 -19.66 5.39 -1.89
N GLY A 67 -20.96 5.57 -1.67
CA GLY A 67 -21.73 6.71 -2.17
C GLY A 67 -21.45 8.02 -1.43
N GLU A 68 -20.89 7.96 -0.22
CA GLU A 68 -20.49 9.11 0.59
C GLU A 68 -19.05 9.55 0.30
N LEU A 69 -18.27 8.68 -0.37
CA LEU A 69 -16.92 8.97 -0.84
C LEU A 69 -16.98 9.73 -2.19
N ILE A 70 -17.11 11.07 -2.08
CA ILE A 70 -17.10 12.07 -3.16
C ILE A 70 -15.71 12.30 -3.77
#